data_AF-A0AA38FH14-F1
#
_entry.id   AF-A0AA38FH14-F1
#
_cell.length_a   1.000
_cell.length_b   1.000
_cell.length_c   1.000
_cell.angle_alpha   90.00
_cell.angle_beta   90.00
_cell.angle_gamma   90.00
#
_symmetry.space_group_name_H-M   'P 1'
#
loop_
_entity.id
_entity.type
_entity.pdbx_description
1 polymer ?
#
loop_
_entity_poly.entity_id
_entity_poly.type
_entity_poly.pdbx_seq_one_letter_code
_entity_poly.pdbx_strand_id
1 'polypeptide(L)'
;MDQDEAAIPLEMEDGHSTNLKDFDDDGQPRRTGTVWTASAHIITAVIGSGVLSLAWSMAQLGWIIGIAVLIAFSFVTLYTSSLLADCYRSPDPVRGKRNYTYMDAVKVNLGSMQIWLCGLTQYTNLYGTAIGYTITASISMAAINRSDCFHENGDKAPCHPSNNPYMIAFGLVQIIMSQIPDFHRLWWLSIVAAVMSFTYSTIGLGLAIGKVAEGNFHGTLTGIDVGTVTQAQKVWRVFQALGNIAFAYSYSMILIEIQDTVKSPPAENKTMKKATLLGVSVTTTFYMLSGCLGYAAFGNNSPGNLLTGFGFYNPFWLIDFANACIVLHLVGAYQ
;
A
#
# COMPACT_ATOMS: atom_id res chain seq x y z
N MET A 1 24.31 -70.72 11.85
CA MET A 1 24.45 -70.83 10.39
C MET A 1 23.34 -70.01 9.77
N ASP A 2 23.19 -68.76 10.19
CA ASP A 2 24.05 -67.58 9.90
C ASP A 2 23.59 -66.94 8.61
N GLN A 3 22.76 -65.91 8.76
CA GLN A 3 22.72 -64.77 7.85
C GLN A 3 22.50 -63.52 8.72
N ASP A 4 23.60 -63.02 9.28
CA ASP A 4 23.74 -61.61 9.63
C ASP A 4 23.87 -60.84 8.30
N GLU A 5 22.83 -60.09 7.94
CA GLU A 5 22.91 -59.14 6.83
C GLU A 5 23.45 -57.82 7.39
N ALA A 6 24.71 -57.54 7.04
CA ALA A 6 25.48 -56.41 7.50
C ALA A 6 24.77 -55.07 7.21
N ALA A 7 24.51 -54.30 8.26
CA ALA A 7 24.19 -52.89 8.14
C ALA A 7 25.42 -52.14 7.60
N ILE A 8 25.30 -51.64 6.37
CA ILE A 8 26.27 -50.71 5.76
C ILE A 8 26.17 -49.39 6.54
N PRO A 9 27.25 -48.91 7.19
CA PRO A 9 27.26 -47.56 7.74
C PRO A 9 27.38 -46.59 6.56
N LEU A 10 26.33 -45.81 6.29
CA LEU A 10 26.46 -44.62 5.47
C LEU A 10 27.26 -43.59 6.27
N GLU A 11 28.54 -43.50 5.93
CA GLU A 11 29.47 -42.49 6.40
C GLU A 11 28.86 -41.09 6.20
N MET A 12 28.78 -40.35 7.30
CA MET A 12 28.61 -38.90 7.28
C MET A 12 29.96 -38.28 6.94
N GLU A 13 30.14 -37.86 5.69
CA GLU A 13 31.10 -36.83 5.29
C GLU A 13 30.35 -35.79 4.45
N ASP A 14 30.06 -34.61 5.01
CA ASP A 14 30.99 -33.48 4.95
C ASP A 14 30.33 -32.18 5.49
N GLY A 15 30.85 -31.66 6.61
CA GLY A 15 31.30 -30.26 6.68
C GLY A 15 30.34 -29.07 6.51
N HIS A 16 29.05 -29.13 6.85
CA HIS A 16 28.32 -27.90 7.22
C HIS A 16 27.50 -28.14 8.48
N SER A 17 28.06 -27.75 9.64
CA SER A 17 27.28 -27.66 10.87
C SER A 17 26.24 -26.55 10.69
N THR A 18 25.11 -26.86 10.04
CA THR A 18 23.92 -26.02 10.06
C THR A 18 23.55 -25.84 11.51
N ASN A 19 23.81 -24.65 12.05
CA ASN A 19 23.54 -24.35 13.44
C ASN A 19 22.02 -24.46 13.59
N LEU A 20 21.51 -25.30 14.50
CA LEU A 20 20.07 -25.36 14.80
C LEU A 20 19.49 -23.99 15.20
N LYS A 21 20.35 -23.00 15.48
CA LYS A 21 20.00 -21.60 15.72
C LYS A 21 19.57 -20.82 14.46
N ASP A 22 19.79 -21.36 13.26
CA ASP A 22 19.53 -20.68 11.99
C ASP A 22 18.14 -21.01 11.42
N PHE A 23 17.39 -21.91 12.07
CA PHE A 23 16.06 -22.35 11.65
C PHE A 23 15.01 -22.10 12.73
N ASP A 24 13.76 -21.90 12.32
CA ASP A 24 12.60 -21.83 13.21
C ASP A 24 12.00 -23.23 13.52
N ASP A 25 10.95 -23.28 14.35
CA ASP A 25 10.24 -24.50 14.78
C ASP A 25 9.56 -25.30 13.63
N ASP A 26 9.45 -24.70 12.45
CA ASP A 26 8.92 -25.31 11.22
C ASP A 26 10.02 -25.79 10.24
N GLY A 27 11.30 -25.65 10.62
CA GLY A 27 12.45 -26.00 9.79
C GLY A 27 12.76 -25.00 8.66
N GLN A 28 12.10 -23.84 8.62
CA GLN A 28 12.40 -22.77 7.68
C GLN A 28 13.52 -21.85 8.19
N PRO A 29 14.21 -21.10 7.31
CA PRO A 29 15.18 -20.09 7.72
C PRO A 29 14.60 -19.14 8.76
N ARG A 30 15.41 -18.81 9.77
CA ARG A 30 14.95 -18.04 10.92
C ARG A 30 14.40 -16.67 10.54
N ARG A 31 13.15 -16.43 10.93
CA ARG A 31 12.49 -15.13 10.77
C ARG A 31 13.12 -14.10 11.71
N THR A 32 13.34 -12.88 11.19
CA THR A 32 14.03 -11.79 11.92
C THR A 32 13.16 -10.56 12.12
N GLY A 33 11.98 -10.51 11.50
CA GLY A 33 11.07 -9.38 11.52
C GLY A 33 10.61 -9.02 12.94
N THR A 34 10.31 -7.74 13.13
CA THR A 34 9.93 -7.12 14.40
C THR A 34 8.67 -6.28 14.23
N VAL A 35 8.16 -5.70 15.32
CA VAL A 35 7.07 -4.70 15.25
C VAL A 35 7.43 -3.58 14.25
N TRP A 36 8.67 -3.11 14.26
CA TRP A 36 9.11 -2.01 13.40
C TRP A 36 9.14 -2.38 11.92
N THR A 37 9.70 -3.55 11.57
CA THR A 37 9.76 -3.98 10.17
C THR A 37 8.37 -4.32 9.64
N ALA A 38 7.54 -5.00 10.44
CA ALA A 38 6.16 -5.29 10.07
C ALA A 38 5.35 -4.00 9.91
N SER A 39 5.45 -3.04 10.84
CA SER A 39 4.79 -1.73 10.70
C SER A 39 5.28 -0.97 9.47
N ALA A 40 6.58 -1.03 9.14
CA ALA A 40 7.11 -0.41 7.93
C ALA A 40 6.52 -1.04 6.66
N HIS A 41 6.38 -2.38 6.60
CA HIS A 41 5.71 -3.05 5.48
C HIS A 41 4.24 -2.65 5.38
N ILE A 42 3.50 -2.61 6.50
CA ILE A 42 2.10 -2.15 6.52
C ILE A 42 2.01 -0.71 6.02
N ILE A 43 2.82 0.21 6.57
CA ILE A 43 2.79 1.61 6.18
C ILE A 43 3.14 1.78 4.70
N THR A 44 4.13 1.04 4.19
CA THR A 44 4.54 1.11 2.78
C THR A 44 3.47 0.57 1.83
N ALA A 45 2.80 -0.51 2.23
CA ALA A 45 1.71 -1.10 1.45
C ALA A 45 0.48 -0.17 1.38
N VAL A 46 0.23 0.57 2.47
CA VAL A 46 -0.97 1.39 2.62
C VAL A 46 -0.71 2.81 2.08
N ILE A 47 0.33 3.51 2.55
CA ILE A 47 0.69 4.86 2.08
C ILE A 47 1.33 4.76 0.69
N GLY A 48 0.49 4.75 -0.34
CA GLY A 48 0.87 4.67 -1.76
C GLY A 48 -0.03 5.54 -2.63
N SER A 49 -0.45 5.02 -3.79
CA SER A 49 -1.37 5.73 -4.70
C SER A 49 -2.71 6.12 -4.06
N GLY A 50 -3.17 5.37 -3.04
CA GLY A 50 -4.42 5.64 -2.33
C GLY A 50 -4.48 7.02 -1.68
N VAL A 51 -3.40 7.45 -1.02
CA VAL A 51 -3.36 8.72 -0.26
C VAL A 51 -3.59 9.95 -1.14
N LEU A 52 -3.09 9.90 -2.38
CA LEU A 52 -3.14 11.00 -3.34
C LEU A 52 -4.58 11.31 -3.79
N SER A 53 -5.46 10.30 -3.74
CA SER A 53 -6.86 10.40 -4.14
C SER A 53 -7.79 10.83 -3.00
N LEU A 54 -7.31 10.86 -1.75
CA LEU A 54 -8.16 11.09 -0.59
C LEU A 54 -8.75 12.50 -0.56
N ALA A 55 -8.03 13.52 -1.03
CA ALA A 55 -8.57 14.87 -1.14
C ALA A 55 -9.78 14.92 -2.08
N TRP A 56 -9.71 14.21 -3.21
CA TRP A 56 -10.84 14.07 -4.13
C TRP A 56 -12.00 13.29 -3.49
N SER A 57 -11.71 12.21 -2.76
CA SER A 57 -12.74 11.43 -2.05
C SER A 57 -13.46 12.28 -1.00
N MET A 58 -12.72 13.08 -0.24
CA MET A 58 -13.27 14.07 0.70
C MET A 58 -14.15 15.09 -0.03
N ALA A 59 -13.76 15.53 -1.23
CA ALA A 59 -14.58 16.43 -2.04
C ALA A 59 -15.92 15.83 -2.50
N GLN A 60 -15.99 14.51 -2.69
CA GLN A 60 -17.24 13.85 -3.06
C GLN A 60 -18.15 13.60 -1.85
N LEU A 61 -17.57 13.34 -0.68
CA LEU A 61 -18.30 12.96 0.54
C LEU A 61 -18.62 14.16 1.45
N GLY A 62 -17.79 15.19 1.43
CA GLY A 62 -17.84 16.33 2.35
C GLY A 62 -17.18 16.04 3.69
N TRP A 63 -17.10 17.09 4.52
CA TRP A 63 -16.43 17.03 5.82
C TRP A 63 -16.99 15.95 6.76
N ILE A 64 -18.32 15.84 6.86
CA ILE A 64 -18.95 14.95 7.85
C ILE A 64 -18.78 13.48 7.43
N ILE A 65 -19.27 13.15 6.23
CA ILE A 65 -19.28 11.76 5.75
C ILE A 65 -17.85 11.31 5.45
N GLY A 66 -17.01 12.16 4.86
CA GLY A 66 -15.63 11.83 4.53
C GLY A 66 -14.80 11.42 5.75
N ILE A 67 -14.84 12.22 6.83
CA ILE A 67 -14.13 11.89 8.08
C ILE A 67 -14.72 10.63 8.72
N ALA A 68 -16.05 10.52 8.79
CA ALA A 68 -16.70 9.35 9.37
C ALA A 68 -16.32 8.05 8.64
N VAL A 69 -16.27 8.08 7.31
CA VAL A 69 -15.87 6.94 6.48
C VAL A 69 -14.39 6.61 6.68
N LEU A 70 -13.49 7.59 6.72
CA LEU A 70 -12.05 7.35 6.98
C LEU A 70 -11.82 6.65 8.33
N ILE A 71 -12.52 7.09 9.38
CA ILE A 71 -12.44 6.48 10.71
C ILE A 71 -13.07 5.07 10.71
N ALA A 72 -14.21 4.90 10.04
CA ALA A 72 -14.89 3.61 9.95
C ALA A 72 -14.03 2.56 9.24
N PHE A 73 -13.43 2.89 8.09
CA PHE A 73 -12.52 1.98 7.39
C PHE A 73 -11.26 1.68 8.20
N SER A 74 -10.69 2.67 8.89
CA SER A 74 -9.58 2.44 9.83
C SER A 74 -9.93 1.40 10.89
N PHE A 75 -11.10 1.54 11.54
CA PHE A 75 -11.56 0.60 12.56
C PHE A 75 -11.82 -0.80 11.98
N VAL A 76 -12.52 -0.89 10.84
CA VAL A 76 -12.77 -2.18 10.16
C VAL A 76 -11.45 -2.87 9.82
N THR A 77 -10.48 -2.14 9.29
CA THR A 77 -9.16 -2.68 8.95
C THR A 77 -8.39 -3.14 10.18
N LEU A 78 -8.38 -2.35 11.27
CA LEU A 78 -7.76 -2.76 12.54
C LEU A 78 -8.37 -4.06 13.08
N TYR A 79 -9.70 -4.14 13.09
CA TYR A 79 -10.44 -5.27 13.64
C TYR A 79 -10.20 -6.53 12.81
N THR A 80 -10.44 -6.46 11.49
CA THR A 80 -10.29 -7.60 10.59
C THR A 80 -8.85 -8.09 10.47
N SER A 81 -7.88 -7.18 10.45
CA SER A 81 -6.45 -7.53 10.43
C SER A 81 -6.01 -8.20 11.74
N SER A 82 -6.58 -7.79 12.87
CA SER A 82 -6.29 -8.43 14.17
C SER A 82 -6.82 -9.87 14.24
N LEU A 83 -8.00 -10.13 13.67
CA LEU A 83 -8.55 -11.48 13.55
C LEU A 83 -7.69 -12.33 12.59
N LEU A 84 -7.33 -11.76 11.44
CA LEU A 84 -6.51 -12.46 10.45
C LEU A 84 -5.13 -12.84 11.01
N ALA A 85 -4.55 -12.00 11.86
CA ALA A 85 -3.27 -12.29 12.50
C ALA A 85 -3.31 -13.53 13.42
N ASP A 86 -4.48 -13.86 13.99
CA ASP A 86 -4.66 -15.09 14.76
C ASP A 86 -4.79 -16.33 13.88
N CYS A 87 -5.16 -16.16 12.59
CA CYS A 87 -5.25 -17.26 11.63
C CYS A 87 -3.89 -17.68 11.04
N TYR A 88 -2.81 -16.96 11.33
CA TYR A 88 -1.47 -17.32 10.87
C TYR A 88 -1.03 -18.69 11.40
N ARG A 89 -1.36 -19.02 12.66
CA ARG A 89 -1.19 -20.37 13.19
C ARG A 89 -2.56 -21.02 13.38
N SER A 90 -2.69 -22.29 13.02
CA SER A 90 -3.94 -23.05 13.17
C SER A 90 -3.67 -24.49 13.58
N PRO A 91 -4.52 -25.13 14.40
CA PRO A 91 -5.80 -24.64 14.94
C PRO A 91 -5.67 -23.73 16.17
N ASP A 92 -4.51 -23.72 16.84
CA ASP A 92 -4.24 -22.79 17.95
C ASP A 92 -3.45 -21.56 17.43
N PRO A 93 -3.82 -20.33 17.82
CA PRO A 93 -3.21 -19.11 17.29
C PRO A 93 -1.74 -18.87 17.72
N VAL A 94 -1.20 -19.69 18.63
CA VAL A 94 0.19 -19.59 19.11
C VAL A 94 0.97 -20.88 18.86
N ARG A 95 0.35 -22.04 19.06
CA ARG A 95 0.99 -23.37 18.98
C ARG A 95 0.63 -24.14 17.72
N GLY A 96 -0.31 -23.63 16.92
CA GLY A 96 -0.70 -24.23 15.65
C GLY A 96 0.43 -24.24 14.61
N LYS A 97 0.19 -24.97 13.53
CA LYS A 97 1.05 -24.95 12.35
C LYS A 97 0.92 -23.60 11.64
N ARG A 98 2.05 -23.07 11.16
CA ARG A 98 2.10 -21.82 10.40
C ARG A 98 1.47 -21.98 9.02
N ASN A 99 0.72 -20.96 8.61
CA ASN A 99 0.21 -20.73 7.26
C ASN A 99 1.04 -19.60 6.65
N TYR A 100 1.81 -19.91 5.60
CA TYR A 100 2.74 -18.93 5.00
C TYR A 100 2.04 -17.93 4.08
N THR A 101 0.86 -18.28 3.57
CA THR A 101 0.07 -17.45 2.67
C THR A 101 -1.36 -17.26 3.17
N TYR A 102 -2.00 -16.18 2.75
CA TYR A 102 -3.42 -15.94 3.04
C TYR A 102 -4.31 -17.10 2.55
N MET A 103 -4.00 -17.68 1.40
CA MET A 103 -4.74 -18.83 0.85
C MET A 103 -4.59 -20.11 1.68
N ASP A 104 -3.42 -20.36 2.25
CA ASP A 104 -3.22 -21.48 3.17
C ASP A 104 -4.06 -21.32 4.45
N ALA A 105 -4.07 -20.10 5.00
CA ALA A 105 -4.90 -19.78 6.17
C ALA A 105 -6.40 -20.00 5.88
N VAL A 106 -6.88 -19.56 4.70
CA VAL A 106 -8.27 -19.81 4.26
C VAL A 106 -8.54 -21.30 4.12
N LYS A 107 -7.63 -22.06 3.49
CA LYS A 107 -7.79 -23.50 3.28
C LYS A 107 -7.95 -24.26 4.59
N VAL A 108 -7.08 -23.97 5.57
CA VAL A 108 -7.05 -24.68 6.86
C VAL A 108 -8.26 -24.31 7.73
N ASN A 109 -8.75 -23.06 7.67
CA ASN A 109 -9.83 -22.59 8.54
C ASN A 109 -11.24 -22.73 7.94
N LEU A 110 -11.41 -22.59 6.63
CA LEU A 110 -12.74 -22.52 5.99
C LEU A 110 -13.02 -23.65 4.99
N GLY A 111 -11.98 -24.28 4.43
CA GLY A 111 -12.11 -25.35 3.45
C GLY A 111 -12.03 -24.91 1.98
N SER A 112 -12.20 -25.86 1.07
CA SER A 112 -11.78 -25.73 -0.34
C SER A 112 -12.61 -24.75 -1.19
N MET A 113 -13.91 -24.58 -0.92
CA MET A 113 -14.76 -23.67 -1.71
C MET A 113 -14.41 -22.20 -1.44
N GLN A 114 -14.07 -21.89 -0.19
CA GLN A 114 -13.72 -20.55 0.26
C GLN A 114 -12.37 -20.11 -0.28
N ILE A 115 -11.45 -21.04 -0.57
CA ILE A 115 -10.20 -20.73 -1.28
C ILE A 115 -10.52 -20.09 -2.65
N TRP A 116 -11.48 -20.64 -3.39
CA TRP A 116 -11.84 -20.07 -4.71
C TRP A 116 -12.46 -18.69 -4.58
N LEU A 117 -13.36 -18.47 -3.62
CA LEU A 117 -14.02 -17.18 -3.42
C LEU A 117 -13.07 -16.10 -2.87
N CYS A 118 -12.30 -16.43 -1.83
CA CYS A 118 -11.30 -15.54 -1.24
C CYS A 118 -10.14 -15.30 -2.19
N GLY A 119 -9.72 -16.33 -2.93
CA GLY A 119 -8.70 -16.23 -3.97
C GLY A 119 -9.13 -15.29 -5.09
N LEU A 120 -10.34 -15.47 -5.64
CA LEU A 120 -10.87 -14.54 -6.65
C LEU A 120 -10.88 -13.10 -6.15
N THR A 121 -11.29 -12.88 -4.90
CA THR A 121 -11.31 -11.55 -4.28
C THR A 121 -9.89 -10.98 -4.11
N GLN A 122 -8.94 -11.79 -3.63
CA GLN A 122 -7.54 -11.42 -3.45
C GLN A 122 -6.87 -11.06 -4.77
N TYR A 123 -6.95 -11.93 -5.77
CA TYR A 123 -6.34 -11.70 -7.07
C TYR A 123 -6.96 -10.50 -7.78
N THR A 124 -8.28 -10.30 -7.67
CA THR A 124 -8.94 -9.10 -8.23
C THR A 124 -8.41 -7.82 -7.58
N ASN A 125 -8.22 -7.82 -6.25
CA ASN A 125 -7.68 -6.68 -5.54
C ASN A 125 -6.21 -6.41 -5.91
N LEU A 126 -5.36 -7.43 -5.94
CA LEU A 126 -3.95 -7.30 -6.32
C LEU A 126 -3.80 -6.83 -7.78
N TYR A 127 -4.60 -7.38 -8.69
CA TYR A 127 -4.64 -6.94 -10.09
C TYR A 127 -5.12 -5.49 -10.22
N GLY A 128 -6.18 -5.11 -9.50
CA GLY A 128 -6.65 -3.72 -9.46
C GLY A 128 -5.61 -2.76 -8.90
N THR A 129 -4.87 -3.18 -7.87
CA THR A 129 -3.75 -2.42 -7.29
C THR A 129 -2.64 -2.19 -8.32
N ALA A 130 -2.25 -3.22 -9.06
CA ALA A 130 -1.25 -3.13 -10.12
C ALA A 130 -1.67 -2.15 -11.25
N ILE A 131 -2.95 -2.19 -11.66
CA ILE A 131 -3.51 -1.20 -12.60
C ILE A 131 -3.42 0.21 -12.00
N GLY A 132 -3.83 0.37 -10.74
CA GLY A 132 -3.76 1.65 -10.03
C GLY A 132 -2.35 2.23 -10.02
N TYR A 133 -1.35 1.40 -9.73
CA TYR A 133 0.07 1.81 -9.75
C TYR A 133 0.50 2.27 -11.15
N THR A 134 0.14 1.55 -12.21
CA THR A 134 0.46 1.95 -13.58
C THR A 134 -0.17 3.28 -13.95
N ILE A 135 -1.43 3.51 -13.59
CA ILE A 135 -2.12 4.78 -13.82
C ILE A 135 -1.43 5.91 -13.03
N THR A 136 -1.21 5.73 -11.73
CA THR A 136 -0.60 6.76 -10.87
C THR A 136 0.83 7.09 -11.30
N ALA A 137 1.66 6.10 -11.61
CA ALA A 137 3.02 6.31 -12.09
C ALA A 137 3.03 7.05 -13.43
N SER A 138 2.13 6.69 -14.36
CA SER A 138 2.03 7.37 -15.65
C SER A 138 1.60 8.84 -15.52
N ILE A 139 0.64 9.14 -14.65
CA ILE A 139 0.21 10.52 -14.37
C ILE A 139 1.37 11.31 -13.75
N SER A 140 2.14 10.70 -12.85
CA SER A 140 3.26 11.35 -12.17
C SER A 140 4.42 11.66 -13.15
N MET A 141 4.77 10.71 -14.02
CA MET A 141 5.77 10.96 -15.08
C MET A 141 5.28 12.00 -16.11
N ALA A 142 4.01 11.94 -16.50
CA ALA A 142 3.43 12.93 -17.39
C ALA A 142 3.39 14.33 -16.76
N ALA A 143 3.23 14.43 -15.44
CA ALA A 143 3.29 15.69 -14.70
C ALA A 143 4.69 16.31 -14.75
N ILE A 144 5.75 15.50 -14.58
CA ILE A 144 7.15 15.96 -14.72
C ILE A 144 7.40 16.50 -16.13
N ASN A 145 7.08 15.71 -17.16
CA ASN A 145 7.26 16.15 -18.55
C ASN A 145 6.44 17.39 -18.89
N ARG A 146 5.27 17.55 -18.27
CA ARG A 146 4.45 18.76 -18.43
C ARG A 146 5.12 19.98 -17.78
N SER A 147 5.70 19.81 -16.60
CA SER A 147 6.47 20.84 -15.88
C SER A 147 7.65 21.30 -16.72
N ASP A 148 8.47 20.35 -17.21
CA ASP A 148 9.63 20.63 -18.06
C ASP A 148 9.23 21.40 -19.34
N CYS A 149 8.14 20.99 -19.99
CA CYS A 149 7.62 21.65 -21.18
C CYS A 149 7.23 23.12 -20.92
N PHE A 150 6.58 23.41 -19.79
CA PHE A 150 6.22 24.80 -19.43
C PHE A 150 7.45 25.64 -19.12
N HIS A 151 8.49 25.05 -18.52
CA HIS A 151 9.74 25.75 -18.25
C HIS A 151 10.46 26.12 -19.57
N GLU A 152 10.54 25.17 -20.51
CA GLU A 152 11.26 25.37 -21.77
C GLU A 152 10.52 26.32 -22.72
N ASN A 153 9.20 26.19 -22.82
CA ASN A 153 8.38 26.87 -23.84
C ASN A 153 7.54 28.03 -23.29
N GLY A 154 7.59 28.28 -21.98
CA GLY A 154 6.82 29.32 -21.27
C GLY A 154 5.39 28.90 -20.90
N ASP A 155 4.81 29.64 -19.95
CA ASP A 155 3.52 29.33 -19.27
C ASP A 155 2.30 29.17 -20.20
N LYS A 156 2.38 29.65 -21.44
CA LYS A 156 1.28 29.63 -22.42
C LYS A 156 1.43 28.52 -23.47
N ALA A 157 2.48 27.71 -23.40
CA ALA A 157 2.68 26.62 -24.34
C ALA A 157 1.60 25.53 -24.14
N PRO A 158 1.06 24.94 -25.23
CA PRO A 158 0.08 23.85 -25.15
C PRO A 158 0.77 22.52 -24.76
N CYS A 159 1.18 22.41 -23.50
CA CYS A 159 1.84 21.23 -22.95
C CYS A 159 0.80 20.18 -22.51
N HIS A 160 0.48 19.26 -23.42
CA HIS A 160 -0.45 18.15 -23.18
C HIS A 160 0.24 16.79 -23.46
N PRO A 161 1.11 16.32 -22.56
CA PRO A 161 1.74 15.03 -22.74
C PRO A 161 0.71 13.90 -22.67
N SER A 162 0.87 12.89 -23.54
CA SER A 162 0.08 11.67 -23.48
C SER A 162 0.58 10.77 -22.34
N ASN A 163 -0.35 10.16 -21.59
CA ASN A 163 0.00 9.21 -20.53
C ASN A 163 0.40 7.83 -21.09
N ASN A 164 -0.01 7.49 -22.31
CA ASN A 164 0.19 6.18 -22.92
C ASN A 164 1.65 5.68 -22.93
N PRO A 165 2.65 6.47 -23.39
CA PRO A 165 4.04 6.02 -23.37
C PRO A 165 4.53 5.72 -21.94
N TYR A 166 4.10 6.50 -20.95
CA TYR A 166 4.47 6.29 -19.55
C TYR A 166 3.79 5.07 -18.94
N MET A 167 2.54 4.76 -19.32
CA MET A 167 1.88 3.51 -18.94
C MET A 167 2.62 2.29 -19.49
N ILE A 168 3.04 2.33 -20.76
CA ILE A 168 3.82 1.25 -21.39
C ILE A 168 5.18 1.11 -20.68
N ALA A 169 5.87 2.21 -20.43
CA ALA A 169 7.17 2.20 -19.74
C ALA A 169 7.07 1.59 -18.33
N PHE A 170 6.07 1.99 -17.54
CA PHE A 170 5.89 1.43 -16.19
C PHE A 170 5.47 -0.05 -16.24
N GLY A 171 4.65 -0.44 -17.21
CA GLY A 171 4.31 -1.86 -17.44
C GLY A 171 5.54 -2.72 -17.76
N LEU A 172 6.50 -2.20 -18.53
CA LEU A 172 7.77 -2.90 -18.77
C LEU A 172 8.59 -3.05 -17.49
N VAL A 173 8.61 -2.04 -16.62
CA VAL A 173 9.26 -2.13 -15.30
C VAL A 173 8.59 -3.21 -14.44
N GLN A 174 7.26 -3.27 -14.40
CA GLN A 174 6.53 -4.32 -13.70
C GLN A 174 6.88 -5.72 -14.20
N ILE A 175 6.98 -5.91 -15.53
CA ILE A 175 7.40 -7.19 -16.13
C ILE A 175 8.80 -7.56 -15.64
N ILE A 176 9.75 -6.64 -15.66
CA ILE A 176 11.13 -6.89 -15.18
C ILE A 176 11.15 -7.24 -13.69
N MET A 177 10.42 -6.46 -12.86
CA MET A 177 10.37 -6.68 -11.41
C MET A 177 9.74 -8.03 -11.06
N SER A 178 8.69 -8.44 -11.78
CA SER A 178 8.04 -9.76 -11.57
C SER A 178 8.96 -10.96 -11.82
N GLN A 179 10.11 -10.79 -12.49
CA GLN A 179 11.10 -11.86 -12.67
C GLN A 179 12.00 -12.06 -11.45
N ILE A 180 11.94 -11.18 -10.45
CA ILE A 180 12.79 -11.26 -9.25
C ILE A 180 12.06 -12.11 -8.19
N PRO A 181 12.53 -13.35 -7.91
CA PRO A 181 11.71 -14.32 -7.19
C PRO A 181 11.74 -14.19 -5.65
N ASP A 182 12.58 -13.33 -5.07
CA ASP A 182 12.92 -13.44 -3.64
C ASP A 182 12.80 -12.10 -2.89
N PHE A 183 11.85 -12.05 -1.96
CA PHE A 183 11.59 -10.93 -1.04
C PHE A 183 12.81 -10.65 -0.13
N HIS A 184 13.64 -11.67 0.15
CA HIS A 184 14.79 -11.53 1.05
C HIS A 184 15.93 -10.71 0.43
N ARG A 185 16.03 -10.66 -0.90
CA ARG A 185 17.04 -9.86 -1.62
C ARG A 185 16.61 -8.41 -1.85
N LEU A 186 15.35 -8.06 -1.55
CA LEU A 186 14.75 -6.77 -1.87
C LEU A 186 14.28 -5.97 -0.64
N TRP A 187 14.71 -6.34 0.57
CA TRP A 187 14.41 -5.58 1.79
C TRP A 187 14.79 -4.09 1.69
N TRP A 188 15.88 -3.78 0.96
CA TRP A 188 16.31 -2.41 0.70
C TRP A 188 15.32 -1.65 -0.21
N LEU A 189 14.65 -2.35 -1.14
CA LEU A 189 13.65 -1.77 -2.04
C LEU A 189 12.42 -1.33 -1.24
N SER A 190 11.97 -2.13 -0.28
CA SER A 190 10.88 -1.75 0.62
C SER A 190 11.24 -0.53 1.47
N ILE A 191 12.49 -0.41 1.93
CA ILE A 191 12.95 0.80 2.66
C ILE A 191 12.93 2.02 1.76
N VAL A 192 13.46 1.91 0.54
CA VAL A 192 13.43 3.00 -0.43
C VAL A 192 11.98 3.42 -0.72
N ALA A 193 11.07 2.46 -0.97
CA ALA A 193 9.66 2.73 -1.20
C ALA A 193 8.99 3.43 -0.01
N ALA A 194 9.31 3.01 1.22
CA ALA A 194 8.83 3.66 2.44
C ALA A 194 9.31 5.12 2.51
N VAL A 195 10.61 5.37 2.31
CA VAL A 195 11.18 6.73 2.36
C VAL A 195 10.57 7.62 1.27
N MET A 196 10.44 7.09 0.04
CA MET A 196 9.80 7.82 -1.05
C MET A 196 8.33 8.14 -0.74
N SER A 197 7.60 7.19 -0.13
CA SER A 197 6.22 7.37 0.32
C SER A 197 6.06 8.58 1.23
N PHE A 198 6.82 8.57 2.34
CA PHE A 198 6.81 9.66 3.29
C PHE A 198 7.24 10.98 2.65
N THR A 199 8.23 10.94 1.76
CA THR A 199 8.75 12.15 1.12
C THR A 199 7.70 12.85 0.27
N TYR A 200 7.11 12.19 -0.73
CA TYR A 200 6.11 12.84 -1.59
C TYR A 200 4.87 13.24 -0.79
N SER A 201 4.52 12.44 0.21
CA SER A 201 3.34 12.66 1.01
C SER A 201 3.50 13.87 1.94
N THR A 202 4.65 14.02 2.60
CA THR A 202 4.98 15.20 3.41
C THR A 202 5.08 16.46 2.56
N ILE A 203 5.61 16.36 1.33
CA ILE A 203 5.61 17.48 0.38
C ILE A 203 4.18 17.90 0.05
N GLY A 204 3.32 16.96 -0.35
CA GLY A 204 1.91 17.24 -0.65
C GLY A 204 1.16 17.85 0.54
N LEU A 205 1.44 17.38 1.75
CA LEU A 205 0.90 17.92 2.99
C LEU A 205 1.37 19.36 3.23
N GLY A 206 2.67 19.63 3.09
CA GLY A 206 3.24 20.98 3.27
C GLY A 206 2.67 21.98 2.26
N LEU A 207 2.53 21.58 1.00
CA LEU A 207 1.89 22.39 -0.04
C LEU A 207 0.41 22.65 0.28
N ALA A 208 -0.33 21.65 0.77
CA ALA A 208 -1.73 21.82 1.18
C ALA A 208 -1.86 22.82 2.35
N ILE A 209 -0.98 22.71 3.36
CA ILE A 209 -0.93 23.65 4.50
C ILE A 209 -0.63 25.07 4.01
N GLY A 210 0.37 25.23 3.14
CA GLY A 210 0.71 26.53 2.55
C GLY A 210 -0.49 27.15 1.84
N LYS A 211 -1.20 26.35 1.03
CA LYS A 211 -2.39 26.82 0.30
C LYS A 211 -3.52 27.27 1.22
N VAL A 212 -3.77 26.52 2.30
CA VAL A 212 -4.76 26.89 3.33
C VAL A 212 -4.32 28.15 4.08
N ALA A 213 -3.03 28.30 4.38
CA ALA A 213 -2.48 29.45 5.09
C ALA A 213 -2.55 30.76 4.27
N GLU A 214 -2.60 30.68 2.94
CA GLU A 214 -2.89 31.83 2.05
C GLU A 214 -4.34 32.34 2.16
N GLY A 215 -5.19 31.74 3.00
CA GLY A 215 -6.60 32.11 3.17
C GLY A 215 -7.57 31.30 2.31
N ASN A 216 -7.08 30.29 1.58
CA ASN A 216 -7.90 29.42 0.73
C ASN A 216 -8.47 28.25 1.55
N PHE A 217 -9.34 28.52 2.52
CA PHE A 217 -10.07 27.47 3.24
C PHE A 217 -11.39 27.17 2.52
N HIS A 218 -11.45 26.01 1.88
CA HIS A 218 -12.57 25.52 1.09
C HIS A 218 -13.20 24.26 1.72
N GLY A 219 -14.21 23.73 1.03
CA GLY A 219 -14.93 22.52 1.39
C GLY A 219 -16.30 22.80 1.97
N THR A 220 -17.21 21.85 1.78
CA THR A 220 -18.60 21.89 2.20
C THR A 220 -18.90 20.70 3.10
N LEU A 221 -19.97 20.79 3.89
CA LEU A 221 -20.34 19.72 4.83
C LEU A 221 -20.68 18.41 4.11
N THR A 222 -21.25 18.50 2.91
CA THR A 222 -21.85 17.38 2.14
C THR A 222 -21.13 17.09 0.82
N GLY A 223 -19.99 17.73 0.57
CA GLY A 223 -19.21 17.54 -0.65
C GLY A 223 -19.85 18.23 -1.84
N ILE A 224 -19.58 17.70 -3.03
CA ILE A 224 -20.12 18.24 -4.29
C ILE A 224 -21.65 18.24 -4.32
N ASP A 225 -22.24 19.36 -4.75
CA ASP A 225 -23.69 19.56 -4.73
C ASP A 225 -24.39 19.10 -6.01
N VAL A 226 -25.64 18.67 -5.83
CA VAL A 226 -26.56 18.38 -6.94
C VAL A 226 -26.89 19.71 -7.60
N GLY A 227 -26.44 19.89 -8.85
CA GLY A 227 -26.44 21.17 -9.55
C GLY A 227 -25.12 21.44 -10.26
N THR A 228 -23.99 21.09 -9.63
CA THR A 228 -22.68 20.99 -10.32
C THR A 228 -22.57 19.68 -11.10
N VAL A 229 -23.15 18.61 -10.54
CA VAL A 229 -23.27 17.29 -11.15
C VAL A 229 -24.72 16.83 -11.11
N THR A 230 -25.08 15.89 -11.97
CA THR A 230 -26.39 15.24 -11.92
C THR A 230 -26.50 14.36 -10.66
N GLN A 231 -27.72 14.04 -10.25
CA GLN A 231 -27.95 13.17 -9.08
C GLN A 231 -27.31 11.80 -9.27
N ALA A 232 -27.41 11.21 -10.47
CA ALA A 232 -26.77 9.94 -10.79
C ALA A 232 -25.24 10.02 -10.70
N GLN A 233 -24.65 11.11 -11.20
CA GLN A 233 -23.21 11.35 -11.07
C GLN A 233 -22.78 11.53 -9.62
N LYS A 234 -23.57 12.22 -8.78
CA LYS A 234 -23.28 12.35 -7.35
C LYS A 234 -23.25 10.98 -6.67
N VAL A 235 -24.26 10.15 -6.90
CA VAL A 235 -24.32 8.79 -6.35
C VAL A 235 -23.11 7.97 -6.81
N TRP A 236 -22.79 7.99 -8.11
CA TRP A 236 -21.64 7.28 -8.67
C TRP A 236 -20.31 7.75 -8.08
N ARG A 237 -20.12 9.06 -7.88
CA ARG A 237 -18.92 9.64 -7.28
C ARG A 237 -18.78 9.31 -5.79
N VAL A 238 -19.89 9.23 -5.05
CA VAL A 238 -19.89 8.75 -3.66
C VAL A 238 -19.38 7.30 -3.61
N PHE A 239 -19.90 6.41 -4.45
CA PHE A 239 -19.41 5.02 -4.50
C PHE A 239 -17.94 4.91 -4.89
N GLN A 240 -17.48 5.72 -5.85
CA GLN A 240 -16.05 5.79 -6.18
C GLN A 240 -15.21 6.29 -5.00
N ALA A 241 -15.67 7.31 -4.26
CA ALA A 241 -14.96 7.81 -3.09
C ALA A 241 -14.87 6.76 -1.97
N LEU A 242 -15.96 6.00 -1.74
CA LEU A 242 -15.95 4.86 -0.81
C LEU A 242 -14.97 3.78 -1.25
N GLY A 243 -14.95 3.44 -2.55
CA GLY A 243 -14.00 2.49 -3.14
C GLY A 243 -12.54 2.96 -3.01
N ASN A 244 -12.27 4.25 -3.25
CA ASN A 244 -10.95 4.84 -3.09
C ASN A 244 -10.47 4.77 -1.64
N ILE A 245 -11.34 5.07 -0.67
CA ILE A 245 -10.99 4.97 0.76
C ILE A 245 -10.78 3.51 1.16
N ALA A 246 -11.63 2.58 0.70
CA ALA A 246 -11.47 1.15 0.95
C ALA A 246 -10.13 0.63 0.40
N PHE A 247 -9.81 1.01 -0.84
CA PHE A 247 -8.52 0.71 -1.49
C PHE A 247 -7.36 1.27 -0.69
N ALA A 248 -7.45 2.52 -0.22
CA ALA A 248 -6.41 3.15 0.57
C ALA A 248 -6.08 2.38 1.86
N TYR A 249 -7.01 1.61 2.44
CA TYR A 249 -6.77 0.77 3.62
C TYR A 249 -6.48 -0.71 3.31
N SER A 250 -6.29 -1.07 2.05
CA SER A 250 -6.22 -2.46 1.60
C SER A 250 -4.79 -3.03 1.67
N TYR A 251 -4.36 -3.48 2.84
CA TYR A 251 -3.12 -4.29 3.00
C TYR A 251 -3.36 -5.68 3.60
N SER A 252 -4.57 -5.95 4.09
CA SER A 252 -4.91 -7.22 4.75
C SER A 252 -4.67 -8.44 3.86
N MET A 253 -4.68 -8.24 2.54
CA MET A 253 -4.45 -9.29 1.54
C MET A 253 -3.01 -9.81 1.49
N ILE A 254 -2.06 -9.09 2.09
CA ILE A 254 -0.65 -9.50 2.23
C ILE A 254 -0.22 -9.61 3.70
N LEU A 255 -1.18 -9.56 4.63
CA LEU A 255 -0.90 -9.51 6.07
C LEU A 255 -0.20 -10.77 6.55
N ILE A 256 -0.64 -11.94 6.07
CA ILE A 256 -0.10 -13.24 6.48
C ILE A 256 1.35 -13.38 6.00
N GLU A 257 1.63 -12.92 4.79
CA GLU A 257 2.95 -12.90 4.17
C GLU A 257 3.89 -11.94 4.93
N ILE A 258 3.41 -10.76 5.35
CA ILE A 258 4.18 -9.87 6.24
C ILE A 258 4.42 -10.54 7.59
N GLN A 259 3.40 -11.17 8.18
CA GLN A 259 3.50 -11.86 9.45
C GLN A 259 4.45 -13.06 9.39
N ASP A 260 4.58 -13.70 8.24
CA ASP A 260 5.54 -14.77 8.00
C ASP A 260 6.99 -14.31 8.01
N THR A 261 7.27 -13.00 8.03
CA THR A 261 8.64 -12.48 8.24
C THR A 261 9.00 -12.30 9.72
N VAL A 262 8.01 -12.38 10.62
CA VAL A 262 8.13 -11.97 12.02
C VAL A 262 8.76 -13.07 12.88
N LYS A 263 9.73 -12.69 13.70
CA LYS A 263 10.40 -13.61 14.64
C LYS A 263 9.50 -14.00 15.81
N SER A 264 9.75 -15.19 16.36
CA SER A 264 9.14 -15.70 17.59
C SER A 264 10.25 -16.24 18.52
N PRO A 265 10.24 -16.00 19.85
CA PRO A 265 9.26 -15.24 20.64
C PRO A 265 9.43 -13.69 20.58
N PRO A 266 8.39 -12.89 20.95
CA PRO A 266 7.03 -13.32 21.34
C PRO A 266 6.23 -13.83 20.15
N ALA A 267 5.09 -14.48 20.40
CA ALA A 267 4.23 -15.04 19.35
C ALA A 267 3.93 -14.03 18.22
N GLU A 268 3.98 -14.53 16.99
CA GLU A 268 3.91 -13.77 15.75
C GLU A 268 2.64 -12.90 15.71
N ASN A 269 1.50 -13.44 16.14
CA ASN A 269 0.23 -12.73 16.19
C ASN A 269 0.24 -11.53 17.18
N LYS A 270 0.97 -11.62 18.30
CA LYS A 270 1.10 -10.52 19.27
C LYS A 270 1.94 -9.39 18.68
N THR A 271 3.03 -9.73 18.01
CA THR A 271 3.87 -8.77 17.30
C THR A 271 3.09 -8.13 16.16
N MET A 272 2.36 -8.93 15.37
CA MET A 272 1.60 -8.45 14.22
C MET A 272 0.45 -7.54 14.64
N LYS A 273 -0.31 -7.86 15.70
CA LYS A 273 -1.36 -6.97 16.23
C LYS A 273 -0.83 -5.62 16.69
N LYS A 274 0.35 -5.58 17.33
CA LYS A 274 1.02 -4.32 17.68
C LYS A 274 1.45 -3.55 16.43
N ALA A 275 1.98 -4.26 15.43
CA ALA A 275 2.40 -3.67 14.17
C ALA A 275 1.22 -3.09 13.37
N THR A 276 0.10 -3.82 13.32
CA THR A 276 -1.19 -3.41 12.75
C THR A 276 -1.74 -2.18 13.44
N LEU A 277 -1.76 -2.15 14.78
CA LEU A 277 -2.20 -0.97 15.52
C LEU A 277 -1.36 0.25 15.16
N LEU A 278 -0.04 0.14 15.25
CA LEU A 278 0.87 1.24 14.90
C LEU A 278 0.71 1.67 13.44
N GLY A 279 0.75 0.71 12.51
CA GLY A 279 0.72 0.98 11.08
C GLY A 279 -0.59 1.61 10.62
N VAL A 280 -1.73 1.08 11.06
CA VAL A 280 -3.04 1.65 10.71
C VAL A 280 -3.25 2.99 11.41
N SER A 281 -2.84 3.17 12.67
CA SER A 281 -2.94 4.48 13.34
C SER A 281 -2.13 5.56 12.62
N VAL A 282 -0.85 5.29 12.32
CA VAL A 282 0.01 6.23 11.58
C VAL A 282 -0.60 6.58 10.22
N THR A 283 -1.05 5.55 9.49
CA THR A 283 -1.64 5.76 8.16
C THR A 283 -2.95 6.53 8.24
N THR A 284 -3.81 6.24 9.22
CA THR A 284 -5.09 6.94 9.41
C THR A 284 -4.87 8.41 9.70
N THR A 285 -3.93 8.74 10.60
CA THR A 285 -3.55 10.13 10.86
C THR A 285 -3.08 10.81 9.58
N PHE A 286 -2.23 10.12 8.81
CA PHE A 286 -1.68 10.65 7.57
C PHE A 286 -2.76 10.87 6.49
N TYR A 287 -3.72 9.96 6.39
CA TYR A 287 -4.86 10.00 5.48
C TYR A 287 -5.83 11.12 5.83
N MET A 288 -6.13 11.28 7.12
CA MET A 288 -6.93 12.41 7.58
C MET A 288 -6.21 13.72 7.27
N LEU A 289 -4.90 13.83 7.55
CA LEU A 289 -4.15 15.04 7.24
C LEU A 289 -4.18 15.36 5.73
N SER A 290 -3.82 14.39 4.89
CA SER A 290 -3.74 14.60 3.43
C SER A 290 -5.12 14.84 2.80
N GLY A 291 -6.12 14.05 3.18
CA GLY A 291 -7.49 14.18 2.69
C GLY A 291 -8.16 15.48 3.15
N CYS A 292 -8.09 15.79 4.44
CA CYS A 292 -8.70 17.00 5.00
C CYS A 292 -7.99 18.27 4.53
N LEU A 293 -6.66 18.33 4.57
CA LEU A 293 -5.94 19.54 4.14
C LEU A 293 -5.98 19.72 2.63
N GLY A 294 -5.95 18.63 1.85
CA GLY A 294 -6.21 18.71 0.41
C GLY A 294 -7.61 19.21 0.11
N TYR A 295 -8.64 18.74 0.84
CA TYR A 295 -10.00 19.23 0.68
C TYR A 295 -10.17 20.68 1.13
N ALA A 296 -9.51 21.08 2.21
CA ALA A 296 -9.46 22.48 2.64
C ALA A 296 -8.77 23.36 1.59
N ALA A 297 -7.70 22.88 0.95
CA ALA A 297 -6.94 23.65 -0.04
C ALA A 297 -7.67 23.82 -1.38
N PHE A 298 -8.50 22.86 -1.80
CA PHE A 298 -9.08 22.83 -3.15
C PHE A 298 -10.61 22.72 -3.21
N GLY A 299 -11.27 22.40 -2.10
CA GLY A 299 -12.72 22.23 -2.02
C GLY A 299 -13.24 21.18 -3.01
N ASN A 300 -14.37 21.49 -3.66
CA ASN A 300 -15.00 20.59 -4.63
C ASN A 300 -14.18 20.39 -5.91
N ASN A 301 -13.11 21.18 -6.11
CA ASN A 301 -12.18 21.05 -7.23
C ASN A 301 -10.92 20.24 -6.87
N SER A 302 -10.92 19.54 -5.72
CA SER A 302 -9.80 18.70 -5.31
C SER A 302 -9.39 17.73 -6.43
N PRO A 303 -8.12 17.67 -6.81
CA PRO A 303 -7.66 16.81 -7.88
C PRO A 303 -7.64 15.34 -7.45
N GLY A 304 -7.80 14.42 -8.41
CA GLY A 304 -7.68 12.97 -8.16
C GLY A 304 -6.27 12.51 -7.73
N ASN A 305 -5.25 13.33 -8.02
CA ASN A 305 -3.92 13.23 -7.44
C ASN A 305 -3.58 14.58 -6.80
N LEU A 306 -3.45 14.61 -5.48
CA LEU A 306 -3.19 15.82 -4.69
C LEU A 306 -2.07 16.70 -5.27
N LEU A 307 -0.97 16.10 -5.72
CA LEU A 307 0.19 16.86 -6.23
C LEU A 307 -0.09 17.59 -7.54
N THR A 308 -1.06 17.13 -8.34
CA THR A 308 -1.42 17.78 -9.61
C THR A 308 -2.20 19.08 -9.41
N GLY A 309 -2.70 19.36 -8.20
CA GLY A 309 -3.50 20.55 -7.89
C GLY A 309 -2.68 21.81 -7.61
N PHE A 310 -1.40 21.68 -7.23
CA PHE A 310 -0.59 22.83 -6.79
C PHE A 310 -0.05 23.71 -7.93
N GLY A 311 -0.34 23.35 -9.18
CA GLY A 311 0.13 24.07 -10.36
C GLY A 311 1.60 23.77 -10.68
N PHE A 312 2.02 24.03 -11.91
CA PHE A 312 3.37 23.71 -12.40
C PHE A 312 4.35 24.88 -12.25
N TYR A 313 3.97 25.94 -11.52
CA TYR A 313 4.62 27.23 -11.67
C TYR A 313 5.68 27.51 -10.58
N ASN A 314 5.42 27.25 -9.29
CA ASN A 314 6.43 27.40 -8.22
C ASN A 314 6.04 26.71 -6.89
N PRO A 315 6.96 26.01 -6.19
CA PRO A 315 8.27 25.55 -6.66
C PRO A 315 8.12 24.28 -7.52
N PHE A 316 8.29 24.42 -8.85
CA PHE A 316 8.10 23.32 -9.81
C PHE A 316 9.00 22.11 -9.51
N TRP A 317 10.27 22.35 -9.18
CA TRP A 317 11.25 21.31 -8.84
C TRP A 317 10.80 20.42 -7.68
N LEU A 318 10.08 20.99 -6.70
CA LEU A 318 9.61 20.26 -5.52
C LEU A 318 8.46 19.32 -5.89
N ILE A 319 7.59 19.78 -6.81
CA ILE A 319 6.48 18.98 -7.34
C ILE A 319 7.04 17.87 -8.24
N ASP A 320 8.03 18.16 -9.07
CA ASP A 320 8.68 17.17 -9.94
C ASP A 320 9.42 16.11 -9.11
N PHE A 321 10.14 16.54 -8.08
CA PHE A 321 10.78 15.64 -7.12
C PHE A 321 9.75 14.75 -6.42
N ALA A 322 8.63 15.30 -5.96
CA ALA A 322 7.56 14.52 -5.34
C ALA A 322 6.92 13.51 -6.30
N ASN A 323 6.71 13.88 -7.58
CA ASN A 323 6.23 12.96 -8.60
C ASN A 323 7.25 11.85 -8.91
N ALA A 324 8.55 12.16 -8.92
CA ALA A 324 9.60 11.16 -9.08
C ALA A 324 9.62 10.17 -7.89
N CYS A 325 9.46 10.68 -6.67
CA CYS A 325 9.29 9.84 -5.48
C CYS A 325 8.08 8.91 -5.59
N ILE A 326 6.94 9.36 -6.13
CA ILE A 326 5.78 8.49 -6.38
C ILE A 326 6.16 7.35 -7.32
N VAL A 327 6.81 7.64 -8.45
CA VAL A 327 7.20 6.61 -9.41
C VAL A 327 8.10 5.56 -8.76
N LEU A 328 9.15 6.00 -8.04
CA LEU A 328 10.07 5.10 -7.35
C LEU A 328 9.40 4.29 -6.24
N HIS A 329 8.49 4.90 -5.49
CA HIS A 329 7.68 4.20 -4.50
C HIS A 329 6.87 3.07 -5.16
N LEU A 330 6.17 3.35 -6.26
CA LEU A 330 5.27 2.38 -6.89
C LEU A 330 6.02 1.20 -7.52
N VAL A 331 7.29 1.38 -7.91
CA VAL A 331 8.15 0.25 -8.31
C VAL A 331 8.37 -0.70 -7.13
N GLY A 332 8.72 -0.17 -5.96
CA GLY A 332 8.96 -0.99 -4.78
C GLY A 332 7.70 -1.51 -4.09
N ALA A 333 6.56 -0.84 -4.25
CA ALA A 333 5.27 -1.29 -3.74
C ALA A 333 4.61 -2.37 -4.62
N TYR A 334 4.93 -2.38 -5.93
CA TYR A 334 4.48 -3.44 -6.84
C TYR A 334 5.11 -4.80 -6.51
N GLN A 335 6.37 -4.76 -6.04
CA GLN A 335 7.15 -5.93 -5.68
C GLN A 335 6.77 -6.47 -4.30
#